data_AF-A0A957RBM0-F1
#
_entry.id   AF-A0A957RBM0-F1
#
_cell.length_a   1.000
_cell.length_b   1.000
_cell.length_c   1.000
_cell.angle_alpha   90.00
_cell.angle_beta   90.00
_cell.angle_gamma   90.00
#
_symmetry.space_group_name_H-M   'P 1'
#
loop_
_entity.id
_entity.type
_entity.pdbx_description
1 polymer ?
#
loop_
_entity_poly.entity_id
_entity_poly.type
_entity_poly.pdbx_seq_one_letter_code
_entity_poly.pdbx_strand_id
1 'polypeptide(L)'
;MTGKAVCYHHGGKTPGGMALPQYKTGRYSKYLPERLRERYSAGLEDGDLLALNNEVALVDARLADLLGRVDSGESGEAWKLAQAAWQAVKLARTNGRKDAELAAELQLEQVIERGLGDALAWNELGVLLDRRERLVRSERRRLVEMQQTMTVEQAMLLMGAMAALVDEHVTDRAAKAAISDGIRRLMSVSGGQAGAEGEADD
;
A
#
# COMPACT_ATOMS: atom_id res chain seq x y z
N MET A 1 14.25 10.73 -29.97
CA MET A 1 13.64 10.35 -31.26
C MET A 1 13.68 11.53 -32.23
N THR A 2 14.51 11.44 -33.26
CA THR A 2 14.87 12.54 -34.19
C THR A 2 13.79 12.90 -35.23
N GLY A 3 12.72 12.09 -35.38
CA GLY A 3 11.67 12.31 -36.38
C GLY A 3 10.46 13.15 -35.95
N LYS A 4 10.32 13.44 -34.65
CA LYS A 4 9.12 14.08 -34.08
C LYS A 4 9.01 15.59 -34.34
N ALA A 5 10.09 16.24 -34.77
CA ALA A 5 10.12 17.67 -35.06
C ALA A 5 9.94 18.00 -36.55
N VAL A 6 9.87 16.99 -37.43
CA VAL A 6 10.08 17.18 -38.88
C VAL A 6 9.02 16.49 -39.76
N CYS A 7 8.44 15.37 -39.33
CA CYS A 7 7.51 14.60 -40.15
C CYS A 7 6.07 14.65 -39.63
N TYR A 8 5.11 15.08 -40.46
CA TYR A 8 3.69 15.10 -40.13
C TYR A 8 3.16 13.71 -39.73
N HIS A 9 3.59 12.65 -40.44
CA HIS A 9 3.17 11.28 -40.18
C HIS A 9 3.62 10.72 -38.82
N HIS A 10 4.66 11.30 -38.21
CA HIS A 10 5.18 10.90 -36.90
C HIS A 10 4.91 11.95 -35.80
N GLY A 11 3.90 12.80 -36.00
CA GLY A 11 3.42 13.75 -34.98
C GLY A 11 4.10 15.12 -34.99
N GLY A 12 4.72 15.52 -36.10
CA GLY A 12 5.52 16.76 -36.25
C GLY A 12 4.89 18.06 -35.75
N LYS A 13 3.56 18.20 -35.84
CA LYS A 13 2.81 19.39 -35.38
C LYS A 13 1.88 19.10 -34.21
N THR A 14 1.78 17.85 -33.77
CA THR A 14 0.88 17.46 -32.70
C THR A 14 1.57 17.76 -31.37
N PRO A 15 1.03 18.66 -30.51
CA PRO A 15 1.60 18.91 -29.20
C PRO A 15 1.67 17.60 -28.42
N GLY A 16 2.73 17.41 -27.63
CA GLY A 16 2.97 16.18 -26.86
C GLY A 16 2.78 16.41 -25.36
N GLY A 17 2.54 15.33 -24.62
CA GLY A 17 2.48 15.39 -23.16
C GLY A 17 1.34 16.26 -22.64
N MET A 18 1.63 17.14 -21.68
CA MET A 18 0.66 18.07 -21.07
C MET A 18 0.01 19.04 -22.07
N ALA A 19 0.63 19.28 -23.22
CA ALA A 19 0.09 20.16 -24.24
C ALA A 19 -0.96 19.47 -25.15
N LEU A 20 -1.22 18.16 -24.97
CA LEU A 20 -2.29 17.46 -25.67
C LEU A 20 -3.67 17.82 -25.09
N PRO A 21 -4.69 18.09 -25.92
CA PRO A 21 -6.06 18.32 -25.46
C PRO A 21 -6.65 17.14 -24.66
N GLN A 22 -6.16 15.92 -24.92
CA GLN A 22 -6.59 14.69 -24.26
C GLN A 22 -5.78 14.34 -23.00
N TYR A 23 -4.87 15.22 -22.56
CA TYR A 23 -4.09 15.00 -21.34
C TYR A 23 -5.00 15.13 -20.10
N LYS A 24 -5.24 14.00 -19.41
CA LYS A 24 -6.07 13.97 -18.18
C LYS A 24 -5.24 13.90 -16.91
N THR A 25 -4.35 12.93 -16.80
CA THR A 25 -3.62 12.65 -15.54
C THR A 25 -2.14 12.30 -15.73
N GLY A 26 -1.63 12.34 -16.97
CA GLY A 26 -0.23 11.99 -17.29
C GLY A 26 0.14 10.51 -17.15
N ARG A 27 -0.65 9.70 -16.42
CA ARG A 27 -0.40 8.27 -16.12
C ARG A 27 -0.18 7.39 -17.35
N TYR A 28 -0.83 7.69 -18.47
CA TYR A 28 -0.70 6.97 -19.74
C TYR A 28 0.06 7.79 -20.80
N SER A 29 0.64 8.93 -20.43
CA SER A 29 1.37 9.78 -21.35
C SER A 29 2.77 9.23 -21.57
N LYS A 30 3.16 8.98 -22.82
CA LYS A 30 4.55 8.66 -23.22
C LYS A 30 5.54 9.82 -22.96
N TYR A 31 5.12 10.88 -22.28
CA TYR A 31 5.89 12.09 -22.03
C TYR A 31 6.07 12.27 -20.51
N LEU A 32 7.15 11.69 -19.98
CA LEU A 32 7.55 11.88 -18.60
C LEU A 32 8.35 13.18 -18.49
N PRO A 33 7.97 14.13 -17.61
CA PRO A 33 8.74 15.35 -17.39
C PRO A 33 10.17 15.03 -16.92
N GLU A 34 11.17 15.77 -17.42
CA GLU A 34 12.60 15.47 -17.14
C GLU A 34 12.91 15.39 -15.64
N ARG A 35 12.30 16.26 -14.82
CA ARG A 35 12.45 16.26 -13.35
C ARG A 35 12.03 14.95 -12.66
N LEU A 36 11.22 14.12 -13.33
CA LEU A 36 10.72 12.84 -12.80
C LEU A 36 11.41 11.63 -13.41
N ARG A 37 12.22 11.82 -14.46
CA ARG A 37 12.79 10.71 -15.25
C ARG A 37 13.67 9.79 -14.41
N GLU A 38 14.57 10.37 -13.64
CA GLU A 38 15.46 9.63 -12.74
C GLU A 38 14.69 8.86 -11.67
N ARG A 39 13.71 9.50 -11.01
CA ARG A 39 12.89 8.86 -9.97
C ARG A 39 12.00 7.74 -10.52
N TYR A 40 11.50 7.90 -11.74
CA TYR A 40 10.70 6.88 -12.41
C TYR A 40 11.55 5.66 -12.79
N SER A 41 12.72 5.88 -13.39
CA SER A 41 13.66 4.79 -13.70
C SER A 41 14.09 4.04 -12.44
N ALA A 42 14.45 4.77 -11.38
CA ALA A 42 14.79 4.17 -10.10
C ALA A 42 13.64 3.31 -9.54
N GLY A 43 12.37 3.75 -9.69
CA GLY A 43 11.22 2.98 -9.25
C GLY A 43 10.93 1.73 -10.10
N LEU A 44 11.27 1.71 -11.39
CA LEU A 44 11.14 0.51 -12.23
C LEU A 44 12.19 -0.56 -11.92
N GLU A 45 13.35 -0.12 -11.45
CA GLU A 45 14.48 -1.00 -11.10
C GLU A 45 14.41 -1.46 -9.63
N ASP A 46 13.46 -0.95 -8.86
CA ASP A 46 13.28 -1.27 -7.45
C ASP A 46 12.54 -2.60 -7.27
N GLY A 47 13.28 -3.64 -6.89
CA GLY A 47 12.71 -4.96 -6.56
C GLY A 47 11.83 -4.98 -5.31
N ASP A 48 11.91 -3.94 -4.48
CA ASP A 48 11.10 -3.75 -3.28
C ASP A 48 9.99 -2.71 -3.47
N LEU A 49 9.67 -2.32 -4.71
CA LEU A 49 8.59 -1.35 -5.00
C LEU A 49 7.24 -1.72 -4.37
N LEU A 50 6.99 -3.03 -4.17
CA LEU A 50 5.77 -3.56 -3.56
C LEU A 50 5.91 -3.87 -2.07
N ALA A 51 7.09 -3.72 -1.49
CA ALA A 51 7.31 -3.92 -0.07
C ALA A 51 6.63 -2.80 0.73
N LEU A 52 5.88 -3.18 1.76
CA LEU A 52 5.10 -2.24 2.58
C LEU A 52 5.65 -2.05 4.00
N ASN A 53 6.87 -2.53 4.26
CA ASN A 53 7.51 -2.46 5.58
C ASN A 53 7.71 -1.01 6.06
N ASN A 54 8.06 -0.10 5.16
CA ASN A 54 8.25 1.32 5.49
C ASN A 54 6.92 2.01 5.82
N GLU A 55 5.86 1.71 5.07
CA GLU A 55 4.51 2.22 5.31
C GLU A 55 3.96 1.72 6.64
N VAL A 56 4.18 0.43 6.96
CA VAL A 56 3.82 -0.13 8.27
C VAL A 56 4.58 0.59 9.38
N ALA A 57 5.90 0.79 9.23
CA ALA A 57 6.69 1.50 10.22
C ALA A 57 6.21 2.95 10.44
N LEU A 58 5.80 3.65 9.38
CA LEU A 58 5.26 5.00 9.48
C LEU A 58 3.92 5.02 10.23
N VAL A 59 3.04 4.06 9.95
CA VAL A 59 1.77 3.92 10.68
C VAL A 59 2.02 3.59 12.15
N ASP A 60 2.98 2.71 12.45
CA ASP A 60 3.36 2.33 13.82
C ASP A 60 3.94 3.52 14.59
N ALA A 61 4.78 4.35 13.96
CA ALA A 61 5.30 5.56 14.55
C ALA A 61 4.18 6.56 14.90
N ARG A 62 3.20 6.75 14.01
CA ARG A 62 2.07 7.64 14.28
C ARG A 62 1.12 7.07 15.35
N LEU A 63 0.91 5.76 15.37
CA LEU A 63 0.14 5.11 16.43
C LEU A 63 0.79 5.33 17.80
N ALA A 64 2.11 5.20 17.90
CA ALA A 64 2.84 5.46 19.14
C ALA A 64 2.71 6.92 19.60
N ASP A 65 2.82 7.87 18.66
CA ASP A 65 2.61 9.30 18.93
C ASP A 65 1.20 9.60 19.45
N LEU A 66 0.16 9.03 18.83
CA LEU A 66 -1.23 9.22 19.28
C LEU A 66 -1.50 8.54 20.62
N LEU A 67 -0.98 7.33 20.84
CA LEU A 67 -1.13 6.63 22.11
C LEU A 67 -0.49 7.42 23.26
N GLY A 68 0.70 8.01 23.04
CA GLY A 68 1.35 8.87 24.02
C GLY A 68 0.53 10.13 24.37
N ARG A 69 -0.33 10.60 23.47
CA ARG A 69 -1.24 11.74 23.70
C ARG A 69 -2.53 11.34 24.40
N VAL A 70 -2.98 10.10 24.22
CA VAL A 70 -4.25 9.57 24.75
C VAL A 70 -4.11 9.01 26.17
N ASP A 71 -2.91 8.58 26.58
CA ASP A 71 -2.63 7.97 27.89
C ASP A 71 -2.67 8.95 29.08
N SER A 72 -3.12 10.20 28.88
CA SER A 72 -3.29 11.19 29.96
C SER A 72 -4.53 10.95 30.83
N GLY A 73 -5.35 9.93 30.56
CA GLY A 73 -6.52 9.57 31.38
C GLY A 73 -7.70 10.53 31.24
N GLU A 74 -7.67 11.42 30.25
CA GLU A 74 -8.51 12.62 30.19
C GLU A 74 -9.99 12.36 29.90
N SER A 75 -10.36 11.26 29.22
CA SER A 75 -11.76 11.07 28.80
C SER A 75 -12.76 10.98 29.96
N GLY A 76 -12.45 10.23 31.02
CA GLY A 76 -13.33 10.09 32.19
C GLY A 76 -13.30 11.30 33.13
N GLU A 77 -12.15 11.95 33.26
CA GLU A 77 -11.99 13.16 34.07
C GLU A 77 -12.61 14.39 33.39
N ALA A 78 -12.49 14.52 32.07
CA ALA A 78 -13.11 15.58 31.29
C ALA A 78 -14.63 15.58 31.44
N TRP A 79 -15.29 14.42 31.44
CA TRP A 79 -16.73 14.35 31.71
C TRP A 79 -17.12 14.82 33.11
N LYS A 80 -16.31 14.48 34.12
CA LYS A 80 -16.52 14.94 35.50
C LYS A 80 -16.32 16.46 35.60
N LEU A 81 -15.28 16.99 34.96
CA LEU A 81 -14.98 18.42 34.91
C LEU A 81 -16.06 19.20 34.17
N ALA A 82 -16.54 18.68 33.03
CA ALA A 82 -17.64 19.28 32.26
C ALA A 82 -18.94 19.31 33.09
N GLN A 83 -19.25 18.21 33.79
CA GLN A 83 -20.40 18.16 34.69
C GLN A 83 -20.27 19.19 35.82
N ALA A 84 -19.10 19.30 36.45
CA ALA A 84 -18.85 20.29 37.51
C ALA A 84 -18.99 21.73 37.00
N ALA A 85 -18.37 22.05 35.85
CA ALA A 85 -18.47 23.37 35.22
C ALA A 85 -19.93 23.71 34.86
N TRP A 86 -20.68 22.76 34.33
CA TRP A 86 -22.10 22.96 34.04
C TRP A 86 -22.94 23.25 35.29
N GLN A 87 -22.68 22.56 36.41
CA GLN A 87 -23.35 22.87 37.68
C GLN A 87 -23.00 24.28 38.18
N ALA A 88 -21.74 24.70 38.01
CA ALA A 88 -21.31 26.05 38.38
C ALA A 88 -22.00 27.14 37.55
N VAL A 89 -22.17 26.93 36.23
CA VAL A 89 -22.94 27.83 35.36
C VAL A 89 -24.37 27.98 35.88
N LYS A 90 -25.06 26.86 36.13
CA LYS A 90 -26.45 26.88 36.64
C LYS A 90 -26.55 27.64 37.97
N LEU A 91 -25.63 27.35 38.90
CA LEU A 91 -25.64 28.00 40.22
C LEU A 91 -25.38 29.51 40.10
N ALA A 92 -24.44 29.93 39.25
CA ALA A 92 -24.14 31.34 39.04
C ALA A 92 -25.34 32.08 38.43
N ARG A 93 -25.99 31.47 37.43
CA ARG A 93 -27.20 31.98 36.77
C ARG A 93 -28.36 32.13 37.76
N THR A 94 -28.63 31.10 38.57
CA THR A 94 -29.69 31.16 39.60
C THR A 94 -29.44 32.26 40.63
N ASN A 95 -28.18 32.53 40.97
CA ASN A 95 -27.82 33.56 41.96
C ASN A 95 -27.59 34.95 41.34
N GLY A 96 -27.79 35.13 40.03
CA GLY A 96 -27.58 36.40 39.33
C GLY A 96 -26.11 36.88 39.31
N ARG A 97 -25.14 35.99 39.51
CA ARG A 97 -23.71 36.32 39.56
C ARG A 97 -23.07 36.23 38.18
N LYS A 98 -23.20 37.29 37.38
CA LYS A 98 -22.77 37.32 35.96
C LYS A 98 -21.29 37.00 35.74
N ASP A 99 -20.38 37.50 36.58
CA ASP A 99 -18.95 37.24 36.43
C ASP A 99 -18.61 35.77 36.69
N ALA A 100 -19.27 35.16 37.68
CA ALA A 100 -19.10 33.75 38.00
C ALA A 100 -19.74 32.85 36.93
N GLU A 101 -20.82 33.31 36.29
CA GLU A 101 -21.45 32.63 35.16
C GLU A 101 -20.50 32.60 33.96
N LEU A 102 -19.97 33.75 33.56
CA LEU A 102 -19.01 33.84 32.46
C LEU A 102 -17.77 32.98 32.69
N ALA A 103 -17.22 33.00 33.92
CA ALA A 103 -16.06 32.17 34.25
C ALA A 103 -16.36 30.68 34.15
N ALA A 104 -17.53 30.23 34.61
CA ALA A 104 -17.93 28.83 34.53
C ALA A 104 -18.25 28.39 33.09
N GLU A 105 -18.79 29.29 32.26
CA GLU A 105 -19.03 29.05 30.82
C GLU A 105 -17.71 28.86 30.07
N LEU A 106 -16.71 29.72 30.30
CA LEU A 106 -15.38 29.58 29.70
C LEU A 106 -14.68 28.28 30.12
N GLN A 107 -14.83 27.87 31.39
CA GLN A 107 -14.30 26.58 31.85
C GLN A 107 -15.00 25.39 31.19
N LEU A 108 -16.31 25.45 31.01
CA LEU A 108 -17.07 24.42 30.31
C LEU A 108 -16.64 24.30 28.84
N GLU A 109 -16.47 25.44 28.15
CA GLU A 109 -15.97 25.49 26.77
C GLU A 109 -14.60 24.82 26.64
N GLN A 110 -13.64 25.18 27.50
CA GLN A 110 -12.29 24.58 27.49
C GLN A 110 -12.30 23.06 27.69
N VAL A 111 -13.14 22.54 28.58
CA VAL A 111 -13.23 21.10 28.82
C VAL A 111 -13.86 20.38 27.63
N ILE A 112 -14.86 20.97 26.99
CA ILE A 112 -15.50 20.41 25.80
C ILE A 112 -14.51 20.38 24.62
N GLU A 113 -13.77 21.46 24.39
CA GLU A 113 -12.78 21.54 23.32
C GLU A 113 -11.68 20.49 23.47
N ARG A 114 -11.16 20.31 24.70
CA ARG A 114 -10.19 19.26 25.00
C ARG A 114 -10.77 17.86 24.77
N GLY A 115 -11.97 17.59 25.30
CA GLY A 115 -12.63 16.29 25.13
C GLY A 115 -12.96 15.95 23.67
N LEU A 116 -13.26 16.96 22.84
CA LEU A 116 -13.43 16.76 21.40
C LEU A 116 -12.10 16.38 20.72
N GLY A 117 -11.00 17.01 21.13
CA GLY A 117 -9.65 16.65 20.67
C GLY A 117 -9.31 15.19 20.93
N ASP A 118 -9.64 14.68 22.11
CA ASP A 118 -9.45 13.27 22.48
C ASP A 118 -10.29 12.32 21.64
N ALA A 119 -11.58 12.63 21.47
CA ALA A 119 -12.47 11.81 20.65
C ALA A 119 -11.98 11.72 19.20
N LEU A 120 -11.46 12.83 18.65
CA LEU A 120 -10.85 12.85 17.32
C LEU A 120 -9.57 12.02 17.26
N ALA A 121 -8.71 12.08 18.29
CA ALA A 121 -7.49 11.27 18.37
C ALA A 121 -7.81 9.77 18.43
N TRP A 122 -8.83 9.36 19.19
CA TRP A 122 -9.31 7.98 19.23
C TRP A 122 -9.85 7.49 17.88
N ASN A 123 -10.58 8.35 17.16
CA ASN A 123 -11.03 8.02 15.81
C ASN A 123 -9.84 7.85 14.85
N GLU A 124 -8.87 8.76 14.88
CA GLU A 124 -7.64 8.66 14.09
C GLU A 124 -6.89 7.35 14.39
N LEU A 125 -6.81 6.97 15.67
CA LEU A 125 -6.18 5.72 16.09
C LEU A 125 -6.89 4.49 15.49
N GLY A 126 -8.22 4.45 15.50
CA GLY A 126 -9.00 3.39 14.85
C GLY A 126 -8.73 3.29 13.34
N VAL A 127 -8.71 4.44 12.65
CA VAL A 127 -8.39 4.51 11.21
C VAL A 127 -6.98 4.00 10.92
N LEU A 128 -6.00 4.33 11.75
CA LEU A 128 -4.62 3.90 11.59
C LEU A 128 -4.43 2.41 11.88
N LEU A 129 -5.12 1.85 12.87
CA LEU A 129 -5.12 0.41 13.15
C LEU A 129 -5.67 -0.38 11.96
N ASP A 130 -6.80 0.06 11.38
CA ASP A 130 -7.36 -0.54 10.18
C ASP A 130 -6.40 -0.45 8.98
N ARG A 131 -5.72 0.68 8.82
CA ARG A 131 -4.72 0.85 7.76
C ARG A 131 -3.51 -0.06 7.95
N ARG A 132 -3.01 -0.16 9.19
CA ARG A 132 -1.91 -1.06 9.56
C ARG A 132 -2.26 -2.50 9.21
N GLU A 133 -3.45 -2.96 9.59
CA GLU A 133 -3.93 -4.31 9.34
C GLU A 133 -3.91 -4.64 7.85
N ARG A 134 -4.43 -3.73 7.01
CA ARG A 134 -4.43 -3.90 5.54
C ARG A 134 -3.02 -3.95 4.96
N LEU A 135 -2.12 -3.07 5.40
CA LEU A 135 -0.73 -3.06 4.92
C LEU A 135 0.00 -4.36 5.28
N VAL A 136 -0.10 -4.79 6.54
CA VAL A 136 0.51 -6.04 7.02
C VAL A 136 -0.06 -7.25 6.29
N ARG A 137 -1.38 -7.28 6.04
CA ARG A 137 -2.03 -8.35 5.28
C ARG A 137 -1.50 -8.42 3.84
N SER A 138 -1.39 -7.28 3.17
CA SER A 138 -0.84 -7.19 1.81
C SER A 138 0.62 -7.63 1.76
N GLU A 139 1.45 -7.19 2.71
CA GLU A 139 2.87 -7.59 2.78
C GLU A 139 3.02 -9.08 3.05
N ARG A 140 2.23 -9.63 3.98
CA ARG A 140 2.20 -11.08 4.22
C ARG A 140 1.83 -11.84 2.96
N ARG A 141 0.82 -11.36 2.23
CA ARG A 141 0.41 -11.97 0.96
C ARG A 141 1.56 -11.94 -0.06
N ARG A 142 2.24 -10.80 -0.22
CA ARG A 142 3.42 -10.66 -1.07
C ARG A 142 4.51 -11.66 -0.71
N LEU A 143 4.85 -11.79 0.58
CA LEU A 143 5.87 -12.72 1.05
C LEU A 143 5.49 -14.19 0.81
N VAL A 144 4.23 -14.55 1.02
CA VAL A 144 3.73 -15.90 0.73
C VAL A 144 3.78 -16.18 -0.77
N GLU A 145 3.29 -15.25 -1.60
CA GLU A 145 3.32 -15.36 -3.05
C GLU A 145 4.76 -15.48 -3.57
N MET A 146 5.70 -14.68 -3.04
CA MET A 146 7.13 -14.78 -3.35
C MET A 146 7.76 -16.12 -2.96
N GLN A 147 7.28 -16.77 -1.90
CA GLN A 147 7.76 -18.10 -1.51
C GLN A 147 7.09 -19.23 -2.32
N GLN A 148 5.89 -18.98 -2.83
CA GLN A 148 5.12 -19.94 -3.63
C GLN A 148 5.40 -19.85 -5.13
N THR A 149 6.18 -18.85 -5.57
CA THR A 149 6.69 -18.78 -6.93
C THR A 149 8.02 -19.51 -7.03
N MET A 150 7.98 -20.71 -7.63
CA MET A 150 9.20 -21.34 -8.12
C MET A 150 9.65 -20.59 -9.37
N THR A 151 10.91 -20.14 -9.42
CA THR A 151 11.46 -19.56 -10.64
C THR A 151 11.50 -20.61 -11.76
N VAL A 152 11.42 -20.18 -13.02
CA VAL A 152 11.49 -21.10 -14.17
C VAL A 152 12.79 -21.92 -14.12
N GLU A 153 13.90 -21.32 -13.71
CA GLU A 153 15.19 -22.00 -13.57
C GLU A 153 15.18 -23.07 -12.48
N GLN A 154 14.61 -22.78 -11.31
CA GLN A 154 14.43 -23.78 -10.24
C GLN A 154 13.49 -24.91 -10.69
N ALA A 155 12.44 -24.60 -11.46
CA ALA A 155 11.55 -25.59 -12.04
C ALA A 155 12.28 -26.51 -13.01
N MET A 156 13.10 -25.95 -13.90
CA MET A 156 13.91 -26.71 -14.85
C MET A 156 14.97 -27.57 -14.15
N LEU A 157 15.61 -27.04 -13.10
CA LEU A 157 16.56 -27.79 -12.27
C LEU A 157 15.90 -28.99 -11.58
N LEU A 158 14.73 -28.79 -10.97
CA LEU A 158 13.97 -29.87 -10.33
C LEU A 158 13.56 -30.95 -11.34
N MET A 159 13.06 -30.53 -12.51
CA MET A 159 12.67 -31.43 -13.60
C MET A 159 13.87 -32.22 -14.15
N GLY A 160 15.03 -31.57 -14.30
CA GLY A 160 16.27 -32.23 -14.70
C GLY A 160 16.74 -33.27 -13.68
N ALA A 161 16.67 -32.96 -12.39
CA ALA A 161 16.99 -33.91 -11.32
C ALA A 161 16.03 -35.11 -11.31
N MET A 162 14.72 -34.88 -11.53
CA MET A 162 13.74 -35.96 -11.65
C MET A 162 14.02 -36.86 -12.86
N ALA A 163 14.35 -36.27 -14.02
CA ALA A 163 14.71 -37.03 -15.21
C ALA A 163 15.97 -37.89 -14.99
N ALA A 164 16.97 -37.36 -14.27
CA ALA A 164 18.18 -38.10 -13.91
C ALA A 164 17.88 -39.29 -12.99
N LEU A 165 17.03 -39.12 -11.97
CA LEU A 165 16.61 -40.21 -11.08
C LEU A 165 15.87 -41.33 -11.83
N VAL A 166 14.99 -40.97 -12.77
CA VAL A 166 14.33 -41.94 -13.66
C VAL A 166 15.36 -42.66 -14.53
N ASP A 167 16.34 -41.92 -15.06
CA ASP A 167 17.40 -42.50 -15.89
C ASP A 167 18.22 -43.54 -15.11
N GLU A 168 18.51 -43.23 -13.85
CA GLU A 168 19.33 -44.05 -12.95
C GLU A 168 18.60 -45.29 -12.43
N HIS A 169 17.29 -45.21 -12.13
CA HIS A 169 16.57 -46.26 -11.42
C HIS A 169 15.63 -47.10 -12.30
N VAL A 170 15.27 -46.64 -13.51
CA VAL A 170 14.39 -47.39 -14.42
C VAL A 170 15.23 -48.20 -15.42
N THR A 171 15.20 -49.53 -15.29
CA THR A 171 15.97 -50.47 -16.12
C THR A 171 15.26 -50.87 -17.42
N ASP A 172 13.93 -50.80 -17.47
CA ASP A 172 13.16 -51.02 -18.70
C ASP A 172 13.33 -49.85 -19.67
N ARG A 173 14.00 -50.12 -20.80
CA ARG A 173 14.24 -49.13 -21.87
C ARG A 173 12.94 -48.59 -22.48
N ALA A 174 11.90 -49.42 -22.62
CA ALA A 174 10.65 -48.98 -23.21
C ALA A 174 9.91 -48.02 -22.27
N ALA A 175 9.79 -48.38 -20.99
CA ALA A 175 9.23 -47.51 -19.96
C ALA A 175 10.02 -46.20 -19.81
N LYS A 176 11.36 -46.27 -19.78
CA LYS A 176 12.24 -45.11 -19.66
C LYS A 176 12.08 -44.12 -20.82
N ALA A 177 11.98 -44.61 -22.06
CA ALA A 177 11.73 -43.77 -23.23
C ALA A 177 10.36 -43.09 -23.17
N ALA A 178 9.30 -43.84 -22.81
CA ALA A 178 7.95 -43.31 -22.69
C ALA A 178 7.84 -42.21 -21.62
N ILE A 179 8.47 -42.41 -20.45
CA ILE A 179 8.48 -41.43 -19.36
C ILE A 179 9.26 -40.17 -19.76
N SER A 180 10.44 -40.34 -20.36
CA SER A 180 11.30 -39.22 -20.79
C SER A 180 10.61 -38.33 -21.84
N ASP A 181 9.91 -38.94 -22.79
CA ASP A 181 9.13 -38.22 -23.80
C ASP A 181 7.91 -37.52 -23.19
N GLY A 182 7.27 -38.13 -22.19
CA GLY A 182 6.18 -37.50 -21.43
C GLY A 182 6.63 -36.25 -20.68
N ILE A 183 7.79 -36.30 -20.00
CA ILE A 183 8.38 -35.15 -19.30
C ILE A 183 8.72 -34.03 -20.30
N ARG A 184 9.34 -34.37 -21.44
CA ARG A 184 9.67 -33.38 -22.50
C ARG A 184 8.43 -32.67 -23.05
N ARG A 185 7.30 -33.38 -23.23
CA ARG A 185 6.04 -32.76 -23.66
C ARG A 185 5.47 -31.81 -22.61
N LEU A 186 5.48 -32.20 -21.33
CA LEU A 186 5.05 -31.33 -20.23
C LEU A 186 5.88 -30.04 -20.21
N MET A 187 7.21 -30.13 -20.38
CA MET A 187 8.09 -28.96 -20.46
C MET A 187 7.75 -28.03 -21.64
N SER A 188 7.43 -28.60 -22.81
CA SER A 188 7.09 -27.81 -24.00
C SER A 188 5.76 -27.07 -23.87
N VAL A 189 4.80 -27.61 -23.11
CA VAL A 189 3.49 -26.99 -22.88
C VAL A 189 3.60 -25.86 -21.84
N SER A 190 4.34 -26.08 -20.75
CA SER A 190 4.53 -25.07 -19.70
C SER A 190 5.40 -23.88 -20.15
N GLY A 191 6.38 -24.10 -21.04
CA GLY A 191 7.17 -23.02 -21.63
C GLY A 191 6.39 -22.13 -22.62
N GLY A 192 5.34 -22.68 -23.25
CA GLY A 192 4.47 -21.93 -24.17
C GLY A 192 3.42 -21.05 -23.47
N GLN A 193 2.94 -21.45 -22.28
CA GLN A 193 1.99 -20.63 -21.51
C GLN A 193 2.65 -19.43 -20.84
N ALA A 194 3.90 -19.55 -20.36
CA ALA A 194 4.64 -18.43 -19.78
C ALA A 194 4.99 -17.32 -20.80
N GLY A 195 5.05 -17.63 -22.10
CA GLY A 195 5.25 -16.65 -23.17
C GLY A 195 3.97 -15.94 -23.62
N ALA A 196 2.79 -16.55 -23.42
CA ALA A 196 1.51 -15.99 -23.88
C ALA A 196 0.89 -14.98 -22.90
N GLU A 197 1.23 -15.03 -21.62
CA GLU A 197 0.76 -14.06 -20.61
C GLU A 197 1.58 -12.75 -20.60
N GLY A 198 2.69 -12.68 -21.35
CA GLY A 198 3.53 -11.48 -21.47
C GLY A 198 3.21 -10.57 -22.66
N GLU A 199 2.25 -10.94 -23.53
CA GLU A 199 1.99 -10.24 -24.81
C GLU A 199 0.52 -9.78 -24.96
N ALA A 200 -0.26 -9.81 -23.88
CA ALA A 200 -1.68 -9.44 -23.87
C ALA A 200 -2.00 -8.14 -23.10
N ASP A 201 -0.99 -7.29 -22.85
CA ASP A 201 -1.18 -5.94 -22.29
C ASP A 201 -0.26 -4.96 -23.05
N ASP A 202 -0.67 -4.58 -24.28
CA ASP A 202 -0.12 -3.45 -25.06
C ASP A 202 -1.27 -2.54 -25.55
#